data_AF-A0A562QU18-F1
#
_entry.id   AF-A0A562QU18-F1
#
_cell.length_a   1.000
_cell.length_b   1.000
_cell.length_c   1.000
_cell.angle_alpha   90.00
_cell.angle_beta   90.00
_cell.angle_gamma   90.00
#
_symmetry.space_group_name_H-M   'P 1'
#
loop_
_entity.id
_entity.type
_entity.pdbx_description
1 polymer ?
#
loop_
_entity_poly.entity_id
_entity_poly.type
_entity_poly.pdbx_seq_one_letter_code
_entity_poly.pdbx_strand_id
1 'polypeptide(L)'
;MVIAAFALAQLARDAGKALEAPLWERWGGPPTARMLRHADPTFAPNVKATIHRQLEKLSACERMPSSAEETADPEAAEGTYRLCSDWLRRKALQLKGVSPFDVVHQENISYGYHRNILGIRTTGIWIALICMVVIAAAFGFQRFPIIELALVLAIAAYLIFAVSENRLKSCADNYSHRLLSAVDAVPAGKAAPGRKPKVEK
;
A
#
# COMPACT_ATOMS: atom_id res chain seq x y z
N MET A 1 -25.37 -14.84 1.36
CA MET A 1 -24.22 -14.86 0.43
C MET A 1 -23.40 -13.57 0.52
N VAL A 2 -23.97 -12.39 0.23
CA VAL A 2 -23.23 -11.09 0.26
C VAL A 2 -22.65 -10.76 1.63
N ILE A 3 -23.40 -10.95 2.72
CA ILE A 3 -22.93 -10.68 4.09
C ILE A 3 -21.72 -11.55 4.44
N ALA A 4 -21.77 -12.84 4.12
CA ALA A 4 -20.68 -13.78 4.38
C ALA A 4 -19.42 -13.42 3.56
N ALA A 5 -19.58 -13.10 2.28
CA ALA A 5 -18.48 -12.65 1.43
C ALA A 5 -17.84 -11.36 1.97
N PHE A 6 -18.65 -10.40 2.41
CA PHE A 6 -18.16 -9.17 3.02
C PHE A 6 -17.40 -9.43 4.33
N ALA A 7 -17.93 -10.29 5.21
CA ALA A 7 -17.26 -10.67 6.45
C ALA A 7 -15.89 -11.33 6.18
N LEU A 8 -15.82 -12.27 5.24
CA LEU A 8 -14.57 -12.91 4.84
C LEU A 8 -13.57 -11.91 4.23
N ALA A 9 -14.05 -10.96 3.41
CA ALA A 9 -13.22 -9.91 2.84
C ALA A 9 -12.63 -9.00 3.93
N GLN A 10 -13.39 -8.70 4.97
CA GLN A 10 -12.90 -7.92 6.12
C GLN A 10 -11.86 -8.68 6.92
N LEU A 11 -12.07 -9.97 7.19
CA LEU A 11 -11.06 -10.82 7.83
C LEU A 11 -9.76 -10.85 7.04
N ALA A 12 -9.84 -11.01 5.71
CA ALA A 12 -8.66 -10.99 4.85
C ALA A 12 -7.96 -9.61 4.86
N ARG A 13 -8.74 -8.52 4.88
CA ARG A 13 -8.22 -7.16 4.98
C ARG A 13 -7.49 -6.92 6.30
N ASP A 14 -8.07 -7.34 7.41
CA ASP A 14 -7.53 -7.12 8.75
C ASP A 14 -6.28 -7.97 8.98
N ALA A 15 -6.30 -9.24 8.56
CA ALA A 15 -5.12 -10.11 8.57
C ALA A 15 -3.98 -9.53 7.73
N GLY A 16 -4.29 -9.00 6.54
CA GLY A 16 -3.30 -8.32 5.70
C GLY A 16 -2.74 -7.05 6.35
N LYS A 17 -3.60 -6.21 6.94
CA LYS A 17 -3.16 -4.98 7.64
C LYS A 17 -2.24 -5.28 8.82
N ALA A 18 -2.51 -6.35 9.57
CA ALA A 18 -1.66 -6.75 10.69
C ALA A 18 -0.21 -7.07 10.28
N LEU A 19 0.03 -7.41 9.01
CA LEU A 19 1.36 -7.62 8.47
C LEU A 19 2.14 -6.32 8.20
N GLU A 20 1.48 -5.16 8.06
CA GLU A 20 2.16 -3.94 7.61
C GLU A 20 3.24 -3.48 8.57
N ALA A 21 2.92 -3.36 9.86
CA ALA A 21 3.88 -2.89 10.87
C ALA A 21 5.17 -3.74 10.93
N PRO A 22 5.10 -5.08 11.12
CA PRO A 22 6.32 -5.89 11.18
C PRO A 22 7.06 -5.95 9.84
N LEU A 23 6.35 -5.90 8.70
CA LEU A 23 7.01 -5.89 7.39
C LEU A 23 7.71 -4.55 7.12
N TRP A 24 7.08 -3.43 7.47
CA TRP A 24 7.69 -2.11 7.33
C TRP A 24 8.96 -2.00 8.16
N GLU A 25 8.99 -2.52 9.38
CA GLU A 25 10.21 -2.58 10.18
C GLU A 25 11.34 -3.32 9.44
N ARG A 26 11.06 -4.49 8.86
CA ARG A 26 12.01 -5.26 8.05
C ARG A 26 12.42 -4.57 6.75
N TRP A 27 11.57 -3.70 6.20
CA TRP A 27 11.86 -2.96 4.98
C TRP A 27 12.56 -1.62 5.23
N GLY A 28 12.82 -1.27 6.49
CA GLY A 28 13.42 0.00 6.88
C GLY A 28 12.42 1.16 6.98
N GLY A 29 11.12 0.88 7.00
CA GLY A 29 10.03 1.84 7.22
C GLY A 29 8.91 1.75 6.18
N PRO A 30 7.85 2.55 6.34
CA PRO A 30 6.78 2.65 5.35
C PRO A 30 7.35 3.09 3.98
N PRO A 31 7.08 2.37 2.88
CA PRO A 31 7.76 2.58 1.60
C PRO A 31 7.74 4.03 1.08
N THR A 32 6.60 4.73 1.13
CA THR A 32 6.51 6.12 0.67
C THR A 32 7.39 7.08 1.49
N ALA A 33 7.38 6.94 2.83
CA ALA A 33 8.21 7.78 3.70
C ALA A 33 9.70 7.44 3.53
N ARG A 34 10.03 6.13 3.46
CA ARG A 34 11.38 5.64 3.21
C ARG A 34 11.98 6.23 1.91
N MET A 35 11.21 6.24 0.82
CA MET A 35 11.64 6.78 -0.48
C MET A 35 11.87 8.29 -0.48
N LEU A 36 11.36 9.03 0.50
CA LEU A 36 11.59 10.48 0.65
C LEU A 36 12.92 10.79 1.34
N ARG A 37 13.51 9.85 2.08
CA ARG A 37 14.81 10.05 2.76
C ARG A 37 15.92 10.32 1.75
N HIS A 38 16.87 11.18 2.08
CA HIS A 38 18.00 11.51 1.22
C HIS A 38 18.84 10.27 0.89
N ALA A 39 19.04 9.37 1.87
CA ALA A 39 19.81 8.14 1.70
C ALA A 39 19.17 7.06 0.79
N ASP A 40 17.86 7.13 0.54
CA ASP A 40 17.17 6.10 -0.25
C ASP A 40 17.49 6.20 -1.76
N PRO A 41 17.95 5.13 -2.43
CA PRO A 41 18.41 5.22 -3.82
C PRO A 41 17.29 5.18 -4.87
N THR A 42 16.02 5.04 -4.48
CA THR A 42 14.90 4.81 -5.42
C THR A 42 14.77 5.95 -6.44
N PHE A 43 14.93 7.20 -5.99
CA PHE A 43 14.92 8.38 -6.85
C PHE A 43 16.30 9.00 -6.91
N ALA A 44 16.73 9.39 -8.12
CA ALA A 44 17.94 10.18 -8.29
C ALA A 44 17.86 11.49 -7.47
N PRO A 45 18.99 12.01 -6.95
CA PRO A 45 18.97 13.15 -6.02
C PRO A 45 18.24 14.39 -6.54
N ASN A 46 18.38 14.69 -7.84
CA ASN A 46 17.69 15.81 -8.49
C ASN A 46 16.16 15.62 -8.56
N VAL A 47 15.70 14.42 -8.88
CA VAL A 47 14.26 14.09 -8.91
C VAL A 47 13.67 14.17 -7.50
N LYS A 48 14.39 13.64 -6.50
CA LYS A 48 13.99 13.70 -5.10
C LYS A 48 13.89 15.15 -4.60
N ALA A 49 14.86 16.00 -4.95
CA ALA A 49 14.82 17.42 -4.62
C ALA A 49 13.60 18.13 -5.24
N THR A 50 13.20 17.77 -6.47
CA THR A 50 11.96 18.28 -7.09
C THR A 50 10.73 17.82 -6.31
N ILE A 51 10.64 16.54 -5.95
CA ILE A 51 9.54 15.99 -5.14
C ILE A 51 9.44 16.74 -3.80
N HIS A 52 10.55 16.93 -3.11
CA HIS A 52 10.62 17.68 -1.84
C HIS A 52 10.09 19.10 -2.00
N ARG A 53 10.60 19.84 -2.98
CA ARG A 53 10.16 21.21 -3.27
C ARG A 53 8.68 21.29 -3.61
N GLN A 54 8.17 20.31 -4.36
CA GLN A 54 6.76 20.28 -4.72
C GLN A 54 5.88 20.00 -3.50
N LEU A 55 6.29 19.11 -2.59
CA LEU A 55 5.58 18.86 -1.33
C LEU A 55 5.51 20.12 -0.45
N GLU A 56 6.59 20.89 -0.35
CA GLU A 56 6.61 22.19 0.34
C GLU A 56 5.67 23.19 -0.33
N LYS A 57 5.74 23.32 -1.66
CA LYS A 57 4.90 24.23 -2.44
C LYS A 57 3.42 23.91 -2.31
N LEU A 58 3.07 22.64 -2.16
CA LEU A 58 1.70 22.17 -1.93
C LEU A 58 1.26 22.26 -0.46
N SER A 59 2.14 22.77 0.41
CA SER A 59 1.92 22.88 1.85
C SER A 59 1.61 21.53 2.51
N ALA A 60 2.25 20.45 2.05
CA ALA A 60 2.21 19.15 2.70
C ALA A 60 2.98 19.14 4.02
N CYS A 61 4.05 19.95 4.09
CA CYS A 61 4.81 20.31 5.27
C CYS A 61 5.27 21.78 5.13
N GLU A 62 5.79 22.36 6.20
CA GLU A 62 6.39 23.69 6.17
C GLU A 62 7.73 23.69 5.41
N ARG A 63 8.58 22.71 5.70
CA ARG A 63 9.87 22.50 5.05
C ARG A 63 10.28 21.04 5.12
N MET A 64 10.90 20.53 4.06
CA MET A 64 11.50 19.20 4.01
C MET A 64 12.87 19.21 4.72
N PRO A 65 13.23 18.14 5.45
CA PRO A 65 14.53 18.04 6.10
C PRO A 65 15.65 18.04 5.05
N SER A 66 16.75 18.73 5.35
CA SER A 66 17.99 18.61 4.58
C SER A 66 18.73 17.31 4.92
N SER A 67 19.68 16.90 4.08
CA SER A 67 20.50 15.70 4.32
C SER A 67 21.31 15.80 5.64
N ALA A 68 21.77 17.01 6.00
CA ALA A 68 22.46 17.25 7.25
C ALA A 68 21.53 17.10 8.46
N GLU A 69 20.29 17.58 8.36
CA GLU A 69 19.28 17.45 9.42
C GLU A 69 18.80 16.01 9.57
N GLU A 70 18.61 15.28 8.47
CA GLU A 70 18.31 13.84 8.50
C GLU A 70 19.39 13.05 9.24
N THR A 71 20.66 13.43 9.07
CA THR A 71 21.78 12.78 9.76
C THR A 71 21.86 13.17 11.24
N ALA A 72 21.56 14.43 11.57
CA ALA A 72 21.63 14.96 12.93
C ALA A 72 20.46 14.47 13.81
N ASP A 73 19.25 14.40 13.26
CA ASP A 73 18.04 13.91 13.94
C ASP A 73 17.16 13.09 12.98
N PRO A 74 17.46 11.78 12.83
CA PRO A 74 16.71 10.90 11.94
C PRO A 74 15.23 10.75 12.33
N GLU A 75 14.89 10.85 13.61
CA GLU A 75 13.52 10.65 14.09
C GLU A 75 12.64 11.84 13.73
N ALA A 76 13.13 13.07 13.93
CA ALA A 76 12.43 14.28 13.51
C ALA A 76 12.25 14.34 11.98
N ALA A 77 13.27 13.94 11.22
CA ALA A 77 13.19 13.86 9.77
C ALA A 77 12.16 12.83 9.29
N GLU A 78 12.15 11.63 9.89
CA GLU A 78 11.17 10.59 9.62
C GLU A 78 9.73 11.06 9.91
N GLY A 79 9.53 11.82 11.00
CA GLY A 79 8.24 12.44 11.30
C GLY A 79 7.72 13.32 10.15
N THR A 80 8.59 14.14 9.57
CA THR A 80 8.25 14.99 8.41
C THR A 80 7.97 14.16 7.15
N TYR A 81 8.76 13.12 6.88
CA TYR A 81 8.53 12.24 5.73
C TYR A 81 7.19 11.49 5.84
N ARG A 82 6.84 11.01 7.03
CA ARG A 82 5.54 10.38 7.29
C ARG A 82 4.38 11.35 7.11
N LEU A 83 4.51 12.57 7.62
CA LEU A 83 3.51 13.63 7.45
C LEU A 83 3.23 13.89 5.95
N CYS A 84 4.28 14.09 5.15
CA CYS A 84 4.18 14.31 3.71
C CYS A 84 3.59 13.11 2.97
N SER A 85 4.05 11.89 3.28
CA SER A 85 3.53 10.64 2.73
C SER A 85 2.02 10.49 2.98
N ASP A 86 1.59 10.71 4.22
CA ASP A 86 0.19 10.59 4.60
C ASP A 86 -0.68 11.68 3.95
N TRP A 87 -0.16 12.91 3.85
CA TRP A 87 -0.82 14.00 3.13
C TRP A 87 -1.02 13.64 1.66
N LEU A 88 0.03 13.16 0.99
CA LEU A 88 -0.02 12.83 -0.44
C LEU A 88 -0.96 11.65 -0.70
N ARG A 89 -0.97 10.64 0.19
CA ARG A 89 -1.94 9.54 0.12
C ARG A 89 -3.38 10.03 0.24
N ARG A 90 -3.68 10.96 1.16
CA ARG A 90 -5.01 11.56 1.29
C ARG A 90 -5.39 12.37 0.05
N LYS A 91 -4.45 13.10 -0.55
CA LYS A 91 -4.69 13.83 -1.80
C LYS A 91 -4.94 12.90 -2.99
N ALA A 92 -4.17 11.83 -3.13
CA ALA A 92 -4.38 10.84 -4.18
C ALA A 92 -5.78 10.18 -4.10
N LEU A 93 -6.32 9.98 -2.89
CA LEU A 93 -7.69 9.50 -2.70
C LEU A 93 -8.74 10.51 -3.22
N GLN A 94 -8.52 11.81 -3.02
CA GLN A 94 -9.40 12.88 -3.52
C GLN A 94 -9.35 13.01 -5.05
N LEU A 95 -8.21 12.66 -5.66
CA LEU A 95 -7.97 12.76 -7.11
C LEU A 95 -8.23 11.45 -7.86
N LYS A 96 -8.90 10.47 -7.21
CA LYS A 96 -9.23 9.19 -7.85
C LYS A 96 -10.03 9.42 -9.13
N GLY A 97 -9.59 8.81 -10.23
CA GLY A 97 -10.21 8.93 -11.56
C GLY A 97 -9.66 10.07 -12.41
N VAL A 98 -8.71 10.85 -11.89
CA VAL A 98 -7.95 11.86 -12.65
C VAL A 98 -6.57 11.29 -12.95
N SER A 99 -6.11 11.34 -14.19
CA SER A 99 -4.76 10.90 -14.54
C SER A 99 -3.70 11.86 -13.95
N PRO A 100 -2.59 11.38 -13.37
CA PRO A 100 -2.14 9.98 -13.28
C PRO A 100 -2.57 9.23 -11.99
N PHE A 101 -3.44 9.82 -11.17
CA PHE A 101 -3.88 9.23 -9.89
C PHE A 101 -4.81 8.02 -10.05
N ASP A 102 -5.39 7.80 -11.22
CA ASP A 102 -6.06 6.56 -11.59
C ASP A 102 -5.09 5.37 -11.59
N VAL A 103 -3.90 5.51 -12.18
CA VAL A 103 -2.84 4.50 -12.16
C VAL A 103 -2.32 4.29 -10.72
N VAL A 104 -2.11 5.38 -9.97
CA VAL A 104 -1.73 5.29 -8.54
C VAL A 104 -2.79 4.49 -7.75
N HIS A 105 -4.07 4.69 -8.05
CA HIS A 105 -5.14 3.95 -7.41
C HIS A 105 -5.13 2.45 -7.78
N GLN A 106 -4.85 2.12 -9.04
CA GLN A 106 -4.70 0.72 -9.47
C GLN A 106 -3.55 0.01 -8.74
N GLU A 107 -2.40 0.68 -8.59
CA GLU A 107 -1.29 0.13 -7.81
C GLU A 107 -1.65 -0.06 -6.33
N ASN A 108 -2.42 0.87 -5.74
CA ASN A 108 -2.90 0.72 -4.37
C ASN A 108 -3.85 -0.49 -4.22
N ILE A 109 -4.71 -0.75 -5.22
CA ILE A 109 -5.56 -1.94 -5.25
C ILE A 109 -4.70 -3.21 -5.32
N SER A 110 -3.69 -3.22 -6.21
CA SER A 110 -2.75 -4.34 -6.36
C SER A 110 -1.98 -4.62 -5.06
N TYR A 111 -1.46 -3.57 -4.41
CA TYR A 111 -0.82 -3.66 -3.10
C TYR A 111 -1.77 -4.24 -2.05
N GLY A 112 -3.00 -3.72 -1.96
CA GLY A 112 -4.01 -4.20 -1.03
C GLY A 112 -4.39 -5.68 -1.26
N TYR A 113 -4.50 -6.11 -2.51
CA TYR A 113 -4.77 -7.51 -2.88
C TYR A 113 -3.67 -8.45 -2.39
N HIS A 114 -2.41 -8.15 -2.72
CA HIS A 114 -1.27 -8.98 -2.31
C HIS A 114 -1.12 -9.03 -0.80
N ARG A 115 -1.33 -7.89 -0.12
CA ARG A 115 -1.28 -7.81 1.34
C ARG A 115 -2.35 -8.69 1.97
N ASN A 116 -3.59 -8.61 1.50
CA ASN A 116 -4.70 -9.37 2.05
C ASN A 116 -4.51 -10.87 1.83
N ILE A 117 -4.09 -11.30 0.63
CA ILE A 117 -3.82 -12.73 0.35
C ILE A 117 -2.65 -13.24 1.19
N LEU A 118 -1.58 -12.46 1.34
CA LEU A 118 -0.47 -12.86 2.21
C LEU A 118 -0.93 -13.04 3.66
N GLY A 119 -1.79 -12.13 4.16
CA GLY A 119 -2.38 -12.20 5.50
C GLY A 119 -3.14 -13.49 5.78
N ILE A 120 -3.85 -14.04 4.79
CA ILE A 120 -4.62 -15.28 4.93
C ILE A 120 -3.91 -16.51 4.35
N ARG A 121 -2.67 -16.38 3.87
CA ARG A 121 -1.94 -17.46 3.18
C ARG A 121 -1.92 -18.75 3.99
N THR A 122 -1.52 -18.66 5.26
CA THR A 122 -1.42 -19.82 6.15
C THR A 122 -2.79 -20.44 6.41
N THR A 123 -3.81 -19.64 6.69
CA THR A 123 -5.18 -20.10 6.87
C THR A 123 -5.72 -20.79 5.61
N GLY A 124 -5.45 -20.22 4.43
CA GLY A 124 -5.84 -20.79 3.14
C GLY A 124 -5.17 -22.15 2.87
N ILE A 125 -3.90 -22.30 3.24
CA ILE A 125 -3.20 -23.60 3.14
C ILE A 125 -3.84 -24.64 4.06
N TRP A 126 -4.17 -24.29 5.31
CA TRP A 126 -4.87 -25.21 6.22
C TRP A 126 -6.23 -25.63 5.71
N ILE A 127 -7.01 -24.70 5.17
CA ILE A 127 -8.30 -25.00 4.54
C ILE A 127 -8.10 -25.95 3.36
N ALA A 128 -7.13 -25.70 2.49
CA ALA A 128 -6.82 -26.58 1.36
C ALA A 128 -6.44 -27.99 1.83
N LEU A 129 -5.65 -28.12 2.89
CA LEU A 129 -5.31 -29.42 3.49
C LEU A 129 -6.55 -30.16 3.98
N ILE A 130 -7.46 -29.48 4.70
CA ILE A 130 -8.71 -30.07 5.18
C ILE A 130 -9.59 -30.53 4.01
N CYS A 131 -9.71 -29.69 2.97
CA CYS A 131 -10.45 -30.05 1.76
C CYS A 131 -9.86 -31.30 1.08
N MET A 132 -8.54 -31.43 1.00
CA MET A 132 -7.90 -32.62 0.45
C MET A 132 -8.23 -33.90 1.25
N VAL A 133 -8.30 -33.82 2.58
CA VAL A 133 -8.72 -34.96 3.43
C VAL A 133 -10.17 -35.37 3.13
N VAL A 134 -11.08 -34.40 3.02
CA VAL A 134 -12.50 -34.67 2.71
C VAL A 134 -12.65 -35.29 1.32
N ILE A 135 -11.92 -34.76 0.32
CA ILE A 135 -11.89 -35.28 -1.04
C ILE A 135 -11.36 -36.72 -1.05
N ALA A 136 -10.28 -37.01 -0.32
CA ALA A 136 -9.72 -38.35 -0.21
C ALA A 136 -10.72 -39.35 0.39
N ALA A 137 -11.48 -38.95 1.42
CA ALA A 137 -12.54 -39.78 1.98
C ALA A 137 -13.65 -40.06 0.94
N ALA A 138 -14.00 -39.08 0.11
CA ALA A 138 -15.00 -39.25 -0.95
C ALA A 138 -14.61 -40.33 -1.98
N PHE A 139 -13.34 -40.40 -2.36
CA PHE A 139 -12.81 -41.50 -3.19
C PHE A 139 -12.99 -42.87 -2.52
N GLY A 140 -12.79 -42.96 -1.20
CA GLY A 140 -13.06 -44.19 -0.43
C GLY A 140 -14.53 -44.64 -0.50
N PHE A 141 -15.47 -43.70 -0.65
CA PHE A 141 -16.90 -43.97 -0.87
C PHE A 141 -17.28 -44.11 -2.35
N GLN A 142 -16.33 -44.36 -3.25
CA GLN A 142 -16.57 -44.49 -4.70
C GLN A 142 -17.18 -43.23 -5.34
N ARG A 143 -16.96 -42.05 -4.75
CA ARG A 143 -17.22 -40.75 -5.39
C ARG A 143 -15.93 -40.22 -6.01
N PHE A 144 -16.03 -39.57 -7.17
CA PHE A 144 -14.86 -39.11 -7.92
C PHE A 144 -14.88 -37.57 -8.12
N PRO A 145 -14.66 -36.78 -7.05
CA PRO A 145 -14.65 -35.31 -7.10
C PRO A 145 -13.34 -34.75 -7.70
N ILE A 146 -13.08 -35.08 -8.98
CA ILE A 146 -11.82 -34.75 -9.66
C ILE A 146 -11.68 -33.24 -9.89
N ILE A 147 -12.78 -32.55 -10.17
CA ILE A 147 -12.77 -31.09 -10.42
C ILE A 147 -12.41 -30.34 -9.12
N GLU A 148 -12.99 -30.75 -8.00
CA GLU A 148 -12.71 -30.19 -6.69
C GLU A 148 -11.26 -30.44 -6.28
N LEU A 149 -10.74 -31.64 -6.54
CA LEU A 149 -9.32 -31.96 -6.31
C LEU A 149 -8.41 -31.03 -7.13
N ALA A 150 -8.67 -30.89 -8.43
CA ALA A 150 -7.88 -30.01 -9.30
C ALA A 150 -7.92 -28.55 -8.82
N LEU A 151 -9.09 -28.06 -8.41
CA LEU A 151 -9.26 -26.70 -7.91
C LEU A 151 -8.50 -26.47 -6.60
N VAL A 152 -8.62 -27.38 -5.64
CA VAL A 152 -7.92 -27.29 -4.34
C VAL A 152 -6.40 -27.32 -4.53
N LEU A 153 -5.90 -28.19 -5.42
CA LEU A 153 -4.48 -28.25 -5.76
C LEU A 153 -4.00 -26.96 -6.43
N ALA A 154 -4.78 -26.39 -7.36
CA ALA A 154 -4.44 -25.13 -8.01
C ALA A 154 -4.39 -23.96 -7.01
N ILE A 155 -5.35 -23.88 -6.09
CA ILE A 155 -5.37 -22.85 -5.02
C ILE A 155 -4.17 -23.03 -4.09
N ALA A 156 -3.89 -24.26 -3.64
CA ALA A 156 -2.75 -24.55 -2.78
C ALA A 156 -1.43 -24.17 -3.47
N ALA A 157 -1.25 -24.54 -4.74
CA ALA A 157 -0.08 -24.19 -5.53
C ALA A 157 0.07 -22.65 -5.65
N TYR A 158 -1.02 -21.92 -5.93
CA TYR A 158 -0.99 -20.47 -5.97
C TYR A 158 -0.55 -19.87 -4.61
N LEU A 159 -1.15 -20.30 -3.50
CA LEU A 159 -0.80 -19.80 -2.16
C LEU A 159 0.65 -20.13 -1.77
N ILE A 160 1.18 -21.28 -2.18
CA ILE A 160 2.54 -21.70 -1.84
C ILE A 160 3.57 -20.95 -2.70
N PHE A 161 3.37 -20.91 -4.02
CA PHE A 161 4.40 -20.46 -4.96
C PHE A 161 4.24 -19.00 -5.42
N ALA A 162 3.02 -18.47 -5.49
CA ALA A 162 2.79 -17.13 -6.03
C ALA A 162 2.70 -16.03 -4.95
N VAL A 163 2.49 -16.41 -3.69
CA VAL A 163 2.29 -15.45 -2.58
C VAL A 163 3.54 -15.39 -1.70
N SER A 164 4.19 -14.22 -1.64
CA SER A 164 5.40 -14.01 -0.84
C SER A 164 5.55 -12.57 -0.36
N GLU A 165 6.32 -12.38 0.73
CA GLU A 165 6.68 -11.07 1.27
C GLU A 165 7.42 -10.20 0.24
N ASN A 166 8.31 -10.80 -0.57
CA ASN A 166 9.07 -10.08 -1.59
C ASN A 166 8.16 -9.47 -2.66
N ARG A 167 7.17 -10.21 -3.15
CA ARG A 167 6.18 -9.68 -4.11
C ARG A 167 5.36 -8.56 -3.50
N LEU A 168 4.94 -8.72 -2.24
CA LEU A 168 4.22 -7.66 -1.53
C LEU A 168 5.08 -6.40 -1.41
N LYS A 169 6.36 -6.52 -1.05
CA LYS A 169 7.29 -5.39 -0.98
C LYS A 169 7.40 -4.68 -2.33
N SER A 170 7.57 -5.42 -3.42
CA SER A 170 7.62 -4.85 -4.77
C SER A 170 6.34 -4.11 -5.15
N CYS A 171 5.16 -4.63 -4.81
CA CYS A 171 3.89 -3.92 -5.02
C CYS A 171 3.80 -2.65 -4.17
N ALA A 172 4.27 -2.69 -2.93
CA ALA A 172 4.28 -1.53 -2.04
C ALA A 172 5.22 -0.43 -2.58
N ASP A 173 6.42 -0.82 -3.00
CA ASP A 173 7.42 0.08 -3.59
C ASP A 173 6.91 0.69 -4.91
N ASN A 174 6.28 -0.11 -5.79
CA ASN A 174 5.67 0.39 -7.03
C ASN A 174 4.57 1.43 -6.75
N TYR A 175 3.68 1.13 -5.81
CA TYR A 175 2.63 2.07 -5.38
C TYR A 175 3.24 3.39 -4.87
N SER A 176 4.22 3.30 -3.97
CA SER A 176 4.90 4.46 -3.40
C SER A 176 5.65 5.28 -4.44
N HIS A 177 6.34 4.61 -5.36
CA HIS A 177 7.03 5.27 -6.46
C HIS A 177 6.04 6.03 -7.35
N ARG A 178 4.93 5.39 -7.76
CA ARG A 178 3.89 6.03 -8.58
C ARG A 178 3.24 7.21 -7.85
N LEU A 179 2.95 7.04 -6.56
CA LEU A 179 2.37 8.08 -5.72
C LEU A 179 3.29 9.32 -5.68
N LEU A 180 4.58 9.13 -5.41
CA LEU A 180 5.56 10.21 -5.35
C LEU A 180 5.81 10.85 -6.72
N SER A 181 5.84 10.04 -7.79
CA SER A 181 5.97 10.56 -9.16
C SER A 181 4.78 11.40 -9.61
N ALA A 182 3.60 11.19 -9.01
CA ALA A 182 2.39 11.94 -9.32
C ALA A 182 2.29 13.30 -8.58
N VAL A 183 3.26 13.65 -7.72
CA VAL A 183 3.20 14.86 -6.89
C VAL A 183 3.05 16.15 -7.72
N ASP A 184 3.68 16.21 -8.89
CA ASP A 184 3.61 17.37 -9.79
C ASP A 184 2.23 17.55 -10.43
N ALA A 185 1.44 16.47 -10.51
CA ALA A 185 0.09 16.50 -11.03
C ALA A 185 -0.96 16.92 -9.98
N VAL A 186 -0.56 17.14 -8.72
CA VAL A 186 -1.47 17.67 -7.70
C VAL A 186 -1.80 19.13 -8.01
N PRO A 187 -3.08 19.51 -8.16
CA PRO A 187 -3.46 20.90 -8.37
C PRO A 187 -3.04 21.75 -7.17
N ALA A 188 -2.35 22.87 -7.42
CA ALA A 188 -2.10 23.87 -6.39
C ALA A 188 -3.45 24.39 -5.86
N GLY A 189 -3.65 24.36 -4.54
CA GLY A 189 -4.89 24.86 -3.95
C GLY A 189 -5.10 26.33 -4.35
N LYS A 190 -6.32 26.67 -4.81
CA LYS A 190 -6.71 28.09 -4.91
C LYS A 190 -6.55 28.70 -3.52
N ALA A 191 -5.74 29.74 -3.39
CA ALA A 191 -5.71 30.56 -2.17
C ALA A 191 -7.17 30.91 -1.81
N ALA A 192 -7.57 30.66 -0.56
CA ALA A 192 -8.88 31.08 -0.08
C ALA A 192 -9.05 32.57 -0.38
N PRO A 193 -10.21 33.03 -0.89
CA PRO A 193 -10.42 34.46 -1.11
C PRO A 193 -10.24 35.16 0.23
N GLY A 194 -9.26 36.07 0.31
CA GLY A 194 -8.99 36.85 1.50
C GLY A 194 -10.29 37.44 2.05
N ARG A 195 -10.60 37.11 3.30
CA ARG A 195 -11.76 37.62 4.02
C ARG A 195 -11.63 39.15 4.05
N LYS A 196 -12.39 39.87 3.22
CA LYS A 196 -12.43 41.33 3.24
C LYS A 196 -12.84 41.79 4.65
N PRO A 197 -12.16 42.76 5.27
CA PRO A 197 -12.55 43.26 6.58
C PRO A 197 -13.97 43.83 6.49
N LYS A 198 -14.80 43.41 7.44
CA LYS A 198 -16.18 43.87 7.61
C LYS A 198 -16.11 45.34 8.01
N VAL A 199 -16.42 46.24 7.08
CA VAL A 199 -16.60 47.67 7.40
C VAL A 199 -17.88 47.78 8.20
N GLU A 200 -17.75 48.07 9.49
CA GLU A 200 -18.88 48.51 10.32
C GLU A 200 -19.38 49.86 9.80
N LYS A 201 -20.70 49.95 9.64
CA LYS A 201 -21.45 51.19 9.46
C LYS A 201 -22.22 51.45 10.74
#